data_AF-K2R997-F1
#
_entry.id   AF-K2R997-F1
#
_cell.length_a   1.000
_cell.length_b   1.000
_cell.length_c   1.000
_cell.angle_alpha   90.00
_cell.angle_beta   90.00
_cell.angle_gamma   90.00
#
_symmetry.space_group_name_H-M   'P 1'
#
loop_
_entity.id
_entity.type
_entity.pdbx_description
1 polymer ?
#
loop_
_entity_poly.entity_id
_entity_poly.type
_entity_poly.pdbx_seq_one_letter_code
_entity_poly.pdbx_strand_id
1 'polypeptide(L)'
;MQQPNHVQPPLYESRLFLAKQAIDQGRILSNRGAAETYHVNRMTLKRRRDGIHSRRDCTPNSRKLTDPEESVIIRRILDLDLRGFPPRLRDVEDMANKLLADRAGGKVGKKWPTNF
;
A
#
# COMPACT_ATOMS: atom_id res chain seq x y z
N MET A 1 -2.19 17.59 -37.00
CA MET A 1 -2.44 18.22 -35.68
C MET A 1 -2.03 17.21 -34.61
N GLN A 2 -0.89 17.41 -33.95
CA GLN A 2 -0.46 16.58 -32.82
C GLN A 2 -1.21 17.03 -31.57
N GLN A 3 -1.88 16.10 -30.88
CA GLN A 3 -2.49 16.37 -29.58
C GLN A 3 -1.37 16.58 -28.54
N PRO A 4 -1.54 17.49 -27.57
CA PRO A 4 -0.54 17.72 -26.55
C PRO A 4 -0.39 16.48 -25.67
N ASN A 5 0.85 16.03 -25.49
CA ASN A 5 1.25 15.01 -24.52
C ASN A 5 0.72 15.41 -23.13
N HIS A 6 -0.32 14.73 -22.65
CA HIS A 6 -0.68 14.77 -21.24
C HIS A 6 0.43 14.09 -20.44
N VAL A 7 1.48 14.84 -20.11
CA VAL A 7 2.42 14.44 -19.06
C VAL A 7 1.61 14.42 -17.78
N GLN A 8 1.21 13.23 -17.33
CA GLN A 8 0.56 13.10 -16.04
C GLN A 8 1.50 13.72 -15.00
N PRO A 9 1.04 14.70 -14.21
CA PRO A 9 1.88 15.27 -13.17
C PRO A 9 2.33 14.13 -12.25
N PRO A 10 3.59 14.12 -11.80
CA PRO A 10 4.08 13.07 -10.92
C PRO A 10 3.12 12.92 -9.74
N LEU A 11 2.81 11.66 -9.40
CA LEU A 11 2.01 11.33 -8.23
C LEU A 11 2.51 12.17 -7.05
N TYR A 12 1.58 12.65 -6.21
CA TYR A 12 1.91 13.57 -5.11
C TYR A 12 3.04 13.04 -4.21
N GLU A 13 3.12 11.71 -4.01
CA GLU A 13 4.23 11.03 -3.31
C GLU A 13 5.57 11.13 -4.05
N SER A 14 5.59 11.08 -5.38
CA SER A 14 6.82 11.26 -6.17
C SER A 14 7.41 12.66 -5.98
N ARG A 15 6.56 13.70 -5.91
CA ARG A 15 7.02 15.07 -5.60
C ARG A 15 7.53 15.20 -4.16
N LEU A 16 6.90 14.51 -3.21
CA LEU A 16 7.39 14.43 -1.83
C LEU A 16 8.76 13.73 -1.75
N PHE A 17 8.96 12.67 -2.53
CA PHE A 17 10.23 11.97 -2.62
C PHE A 17 11.33 12.88 -3.17
N LEU A 18 11.07 13.58 -4.28
CA LEU A 18 12.02 14.55 -4.86
C LEU A 18 12.33 15.70 -3.89
N ALA A 19 11.32 16.23 -3.20
CA ALA A 19 11.49 17.29 -2.21
C ALA A 19 12.34 16.83 -1.01
N LYS A 20 12.13 15.59 -0.53
CA LYS A 20 12.96 14.97 0.49
C LYS A 20 14.41 14.83 0.01
N GLN A 21 14.60 14.29 -1.19
CA GLN A 21 15.93 14.09 -1.78
C GLN A 21 16.68 15.42 -1.95
N ALA A 22 16.00 16.48 -2.37
CA ALA A 22 16.60 17.82 -2.52
C ALA A 22 17.12 18.39 -1.19
N ILE A 23 16.42 18.12 -0.09
CA ILE A 23 16.87 18.51 1.25
C ILE A 23 18.05 17.65 1.69
N ASP A 24 17.95 16.33 1.53
CA ASP A 24 19.00 15.40 1.95
C ASP A 24 20.32 15.63 1.17
N GLN A 25 20.22 16.07 -0.08
CA GLN A 25 21.36 16.46 -0.92
C GLN A 25 21.86 17.90 -0.67
N GLY A 26 21.27 18.63 0.27
CA GLY A 26 21.66 20.01 0.60
C GLY A 26 21.32 21.06 -0.47
N ARG A 27 20.58 20.69 -1.53
CA ARG A 27 20.15 21.61 -2.61
C ARG A 27 19.15 22.65 -2.10
N ILE A 28 18.33 22.25 -1.13
CA ILE A 28 17.39 23.15 -0.44
C ILE A 28 17.52 22.95 1.06
N LEU A 29 17.81 24.03 1.77
CA LEU A 29 18.12 23.97 3.20
C LEU A 29 16.89 23.87 4.11
N SER A 30 15.70 24.16 3.61
CA SER A 30 14.48 24.23 4.43
C SER A 30 13.32 23.40 3.88
N ASN A 31 12.55 22.82 4.80
CA ASN A 31 11.27 22.16 4.47
C ASN A 31 10.30 23.11 3.76
N ARG A 32 10.35 24.41 4.09
CA ARG A 32 9.48 25.42 3.45
C ARG A 32 9.87 25.63 2.00
N GLY A 33 11.16 25.86 1.72
CA GLY A 33 11.65 26.08 0.36
C GLY A 33 11.45 24.85 -0.53
N ALA A 34 11.65 23.64 0.01
CA ALA A 34 11.42 22.42 -0.76
C ALA A 34 9.94 22.19 -1.03
N ALA A 35 9.07 22.44 -0.04
CA ALA A 35 7.63 22.33 -0.23
C ALA A 35 7.11 23.27 -1.32
N GLU A 36 7.62 24.51 -1.35
CA GLU A 36 7.28 25.51 -2.35
C GLU A 36 7.80 25.12 -3.75
N THR A 37 9.08 24.75 -3.85
CA THR A 37 9.74 24.36 -5.12
C THR A 37 9.08 23.15 -5.78
N TYR A 38 8.69 22.16 -4.98
CA TYR A 38 8.10 20.92 -5.49
C TYR A 38 6.57 20.90 -5.41
N HIS A 39 5.93 22.01 -5.03
CA HIS A 39 4.48 22.17 -4.90
C HIS A 39 3.82 21.06 -4.06
N VAL A 40 4.38 20.82 -2.87
CA VAL A 40 3.86 19.84 -1.88
C VAL A 40 3.52 20.53 -0.56
N ASN A 41 2.65 19.92 0.23
CA ASN A 41 2.35 20.44 1.56
C ASN A 41 3.57 20.25 2.49
N ARG A 42 4.01 21.35 3.12
CA ARG A 42 5.14 21.38 4.06
C ARG A 42 5.01 20.38 5.21
N MET A 43 3.80 20.20 5.75
CA MET A 43 3.55 19.27 6.85
C MET A 43 3.64 17.81 6.38
N THR A 44 3.13 17.51 5.18
CA THR A 44 3.28 16.17 4.60
C THR A 44 4.74 15.85 4.30
N LEU A 45 5.51 16.81 3.77
CA LEU A 45 6.95 16.66 3.54
C LEU A 45 7.69 16.39 4.85
N LYS A 46 7.40 17.16 5.91
CA LYS A 46 7.98 16.91 7.24
C LYS A 46 7.68 15.48 7.72
N ARG A 47 6.42 15.05 7.68
CA ARG A 47 6.02 13.69 8.07
C ARG A 47 6.77 12.60 7.29
N ARG A 48 6.95 12.76 5.97
CA ARG A 48 7.71 11.83 5.14
C ARG A 48 9.19 11.77 5.52
N ARG A 49 9.79 12.91 5.89
CA ARG A 49 11.16 12.96 6.41
C ARG A 49 11.29 12.30 7.79
N ASP A 50 10.26 12.43 8.62
CA ASP A 50 10.15 11.77 9.93
C ASP A 50 9.85 10.26 9.80
N GLY A 51 9.87 9.69 8.59
CA GLY A 51 9.64 8.27 8.33
C GLY A 51 8.18 7.84 8.33
N ILE A 52 7.23 8.78 8.48
CA ILE A 52 5.80 8.45 8.44
C ILE A 52 5.42 8.18 6.98
N HIS A 53 4.98 6.95 6.71
CA HIS A 53 4.59 6.48 5.37
C HIS A 53 3.17 6.92 4.99
N SER A 54 2.82 6.81 3.72
CA SER A 54 1.45 7.12 3.29
C SER A 54 0.50 6.07 3.81
N ARG A 55 -0.78 6.41 3.99
CA ARG A 55 -1.75 5.40 4.46
C ARG A 55 -1.87 4.22 3.48
N ARG A 56 -1.58 4.46 2.19
CA ARG A 56 -1.57 3.45 1.13
C ARG A 56 -0.38 2.48 1.25
N ASP A 57 0.76 2.96 1.73
CA ASP A 57 1.97 2.16 1.90
C ASP A 57 2.05 1.53 3.31
N CYS A 58 1.26 2.03 4.26
CA CYS A 58 1.15 1.47 5.60
C CYS A 58 0.28 0.22 5.61
N THR A 59 0.80 -0.85 6.22
CA THR A 59 0.03 -2.04 6.59
C THR A 59 -1.21 -1.66 7.41
N PRO A 60 -2.42 -2.07 7.00
CA PRO A 60 -3.62 -1.80 7.78
C PRO A 60 -3.56 -2.46 9.17
N ASN A 61 -3.96 -1.74 10.23
CA ASN A 61 -4.05 -2.30 11.58
C ASN A 61 -5.02 -3.50 11.68
N SER A 62 -5.95 -3.61 10.74
CA SER A 62 -6.89 -4.72 10.62
C SER A 62 -6.32 -5.95 9.91
N ARG A 63 -5.07 -5.89 9.41
CA ARG A 63 -4.43 -7.01 8.74
C ARG A 63 -4.24 -8.16 9.73
N LYS A 64 -4.78 -9.32 9.38
CA LYS A 64 -4.77 -10.53 10.23
C LYS A 64 -3.67 -11.52 9.84
N LEU A 65 -3.35 -11.57 8.55
CA LEU A 65 -2.38 -12.47 7.98
C LEU A 65 -1.05 -11.76 7.70
N THR A 66 0.02 -12.52 7.67
CA THR A 66 1.36 -12.09 7.27
C THR A 66 1.51 -12.17 5.75
N ASP A 67 2.50 -11.48 5.18
CA ASP A 67 2.79 -11.52 3.73
C ASP A 67 2.87 -12.95 3.14
N PRO A 68 3.55 -13.93 3.78
CA PRO A 68 3.56 -15.30 3.27
C PRO A 68 2.19 -15.98 3.34
N GLU A 69 1.43 -15.77 4.42
CA GLU A 69 0.08 -16.35 4.57
C GLU A 69 -0.88 -15.81 3.49
N GLU A 70 -0.89 -14.49 3.26
CA GLU A 70 -1.70 -13.88 2.19
C GLU A 70 -1.27 -14.38 0.81
N SER A 71 0.04 -14.56 0.58
CA SER A 71 0.56 -15.10 -0.68
C SER A 71 0.08 -16.53 -0.95
N VAL A 72 -0.04 -17.37 0.08
CA VAL A 72 -0.59 -18.73 -0.06
C VAL A 72 -2.05 -18.66 -0.49
N ILE A 73 -2.85 -17.80 0.13
CA ILE A 73 -4.27 -17.65 -0.23
C ILE A 73 -4.42 -17.11 -1.66
N ILE A 74 -3.67 -16.07 -2.04
CA ILE A 74 -3.71 -15.49 -3.40
C ILE A 74 -3.36 -16.56 -4.43
N ARG A 75 -2.28 -17.32 -4.21
CA ARG A 75 -1.89 -18.41 -5.12
C ARG A 75 -2.99 -19.45 -5.25
N ARG A 76 -3.64 -19.80 -4.15
CA ARG A 76 -4.74 -20.76 -4.16
C ARG A 76 -5.97 -20.24 -4.89
N ILE A 77 -6.31 -18.95 -4.74
CA ILE A 77 -7.40 -18.31 -5.49
C ILE A 77 -7.12 -18.35 -6.98
N LEU A 78 -5.91 -17.97 -7.40
CA LEU A 78 -5.51 -17.99 -8.81
C LEU A 78 -5.51 -19.41 -9.39
N ASP A 79 -4.99 -20.40 -8.66
CA ASP A 79 -5.04 -21.81 -9.07
C ASP A 79 -6.48 -22.32 -9.26
N LEU A 80 -7.39 -21.92 -8.36
CA LEU A 80 -8.79 -22.30 -8.43
C LEU A 80 -9.51 -21.62 -9.60
N ASP A 81 -9.25 -20.34 -9.84
CA ASP A 81 -9.79 -19.58 -10.98
C ASP A 81 -9.32 -20.17 -12.31
N LEU A 82 -8.03 -20.49 -12.43
CA LEU A 82 -7.45 -21.13 -13.62
C LEU A 82 -8.08 -22.50 -13.93
N ARG A 83 -8.57 -23.22 -12.92
CA ARG A 83 -9.28 -24.50 -13.08
C ARG A 83 -10.78 -24.33 -13.38
N GLY A 84 -11.27 -23.09 -13.46
CA GLY A 84 -12.68 -22.78 -13.68
C GLY A 84 -13.54 -22.85 -12.41
N PHE A 85 -12.93 -22.82 -11.22
CA PHE A 85 -13.61 -22.89 -9.93
C PHE A 85 -13.31 -21.65 -9.08
N PRO A 86 -13.79 -20.45 -9.44
CA PRO A 86 -13.52 -19.25 -8.65
C PRO A 86 -14.02 -19.44 -7.21
N PRO A 87 -13.16 -19.23 -6.19
CA PRO A 87 -13.53 -19.46 -4.80
C PRO A 87 -14.56 -18.44 -4.32
N ARG A 88 -15.47 -18.88 -3.46
CA ARG A 88 -16.40 -17.99 -2.77
C ARG A 88 -15.69 -17.29 -1.62
N LEU A 89 -16.26 -16.17 -1.15
CA LEU A 89 -15.75 -15.47 0.03
C LEU A 89 -15.62 -16.37 1.26
N ARG A 90 -16.53 -17.34 1.42
CA ARG A 90 -16.47 -18.32 2.51
C ARG A 90 -15.27 -19.27 2.38
N ASP A 91 -14.91 -19.67 1.17
CA ASP A 91 -13.75 -20.52 0.93
C ASP A 91 -12.46 -19.76 1.29
N VAL A 92 -12.40 -18.47 0.95
CA VAL A 92 -11.29 -17.57 1.32
C VAL A 92 -11.22 -17.37 2.84
N GLU A 93 -12.37 -17.21 3.51
CA GLU A 93 -12.46 -17.16 4.96
C GLU A 93 -11.93 -18.44 5.62
N ASP A 94 -12.32 -19.60 5.11
CA ASP A 94 -11.91 -20.90 5.64
C ASP A 94 -10.42 -21.14 5.44
N MET A 95 -9.85 -20.74 4.29
CA MET A 95 -8.40 -20.79 4.05
C MET A 95 -7.63 -19.90 5.05
N ALA A 96 -8.09 -18.67 5.29
CA ALA A 96 -7.48 -17.77 6.25
C ALA A 96 -7.59 -18.27 7.70
N ASN A 97 -8.77 -18.77 8.09
CA ASN A 97 -9.01 -19.32 9.42
C ASN A 97 -8.17 -20.57 9.67
N LYS A 98 -7.91 -21.39 8.64
CA LYS A 98 -7.03 -22.55 8.76
C LYS A 98 -5.59 -22.13 9.07
N LEU A 99 -5.05 -21.16 8.32
CA LEU A 99 -3.70 -20.62 8.56
C LEU A 99 -3.58 -20.02 9.96
N LEU A 100 -4.59 -19.27 10.40
CA LEU A 100 -4.60 -18.70 11.75
C LEU A 100 -4.70 -19.78 12.83
N ALA A 101 -5.50 -20.83 12.64
CA ALA A 101 -5.59 -21.94 13.57
C ALA A 101 -4.25 -22.68 13.74
N ASP A 102 -3.51 -22.88 12.63
CA ASP A 102 -2.18 -23.49 12.65
C ASP A 102 -1.16 -22.66 13.45
N ARG A 103 -1.34 -21.33 13.51
CA ARG A 103 -0.53 -20.40 14.30
C ARG A 103 -1.01 -20.22 15.76
N ALA A 104 -2.04 -20.96 16.17
CA ALA A 104 -2.77 -20.72 17.43
C ALA A 104 -3.35 -19.29 17.57
N GLY A 105 -3.70 -18.68 16.43
CA GLY A 105 -4.38 -17.39 16.33
C GLY A 105 -5.90 -17.48 16.44
N GLY A 106 -6.55 -16.31 16.56
CA GLY A 106 -8.01 -16.19 16.47
C GLY A 106 -8.52 -16.30 15.03
N LYS A 107 -9.82 -16.13 14.82
CA LYS A 107 -10.43 -16.14 13.48
C LYS A 107 -10.40 -14.76 12.81
N VAL A 108 -10.52 -14.74 11.48
CA VAL A 108 -10.75 -13.49 10.76
C VAL A 108 -12.13 -12.92 11.08
N GLY A 109 -12.30 -11.60 10.91
CA GLY A 109 -13.59 -10.95 11.15
C GLY A 109 -14.58 -11.21 10.01
N LYS A 110 -15.90 -11.11 10.28
CA LYS A 110 -16.97 -11.36 9.29
C LYS A 110 -16.84 -10.57 7.98
N LYS A 111 -16.30 -9.35 8.02
CA LYS A 111 -16.10 -8.50 6.83
C LYS A 111 -14.71 -8.67 6.19
N TRP A 112 -13.84 -9.49 6.78
CA TRP A 112 -12.47 -9.65 6.31
C TRP A 112 -12.40 -10.21 4.88
N PRO A 113 -13.13 -11.27 4.50
CA PRO A 113 -13.04 -11.82 3.14
C PRO A 113 -13.42 -10.82 2.05
N THR A 114 -14.28 -9.84 2.35
CA THR A 114 -14.69 -8.79 1.41
C THR A 114 -13.64 -7.68 1.24
N ASN A 115 -12.75 -7.51 2.23
CA ASN A 115 -11.68 -6.50 2.21
C ASN A 115 -10.30 -7.11 1.93
N PHE A 116 -10.23 -8.42 1.69
CA PHE A 116 -9.05 -9.16 1.28
C PHE A 116 -8.88 -9.04 -0.23
#